data_AF-A0A520PUM0-F1
#
_entry.id   AF-A0A520PUM0-F1
#
_cell.length_a   1.000
_cell.length_b   1.000
_cell.length_c   1.000
_cell.angle_alpha   90.00
_cell.angle_beta   90.00
_cell.angle_gamma   90.00
#
_symmetry.space_group_name_H-M   'P 1'
#
loop_
_entity.id
_entity.type
_entity.pdbx_description
1 polymer ?
#
loop_
_entity_poly.entity_id
_entity_poly.type
_entity_poly.pdbx_seq_one_letter_code
_entity_poly.pdbx_strand_id
1 'polypeptide(L)' 'MNIKSFYIAFHDPIWILVLTTALFFPVRQMIWVLYVRKKQKSQKIVSDDEKKNLKKRATFTSFLLCIVFSFLYVGQVFN' A
#
# COMPACT_ATOMS: atom_id res chain seq x y z
N MET A 1 -34.70 7.49 4.36
CA MET A 1 -33.61 6.91 3.54
C MET A 1 -33.08 5.70 4.27
N ASN A 2 -33.12 4.50 3.65
CA ASN A 2 -32.79 3.25 4.34
C ASN A 2 -31.26 3.06 4.37
N ILE A 3 -30.64 3.32 5.52
CA ILE A 3 -29.17 3.29 5.73
C ILE A 3 -28.57 1.94 5.29
N LYS A 4 -29.32 0.84 5.43
CA LYS A 4 -28.92 -0.50 4.98
C LYS A 4 -28.74 -0.59 3.46
N SER A 5 -29.62 0.05 2.69
CA SER A 5 -29.54 0.02 1.22
C SER A 5 -28.32 0.79 0.72
N PHE A 6 -27.95 1.87 1.40
CA PHE A 6 -26.73 2.62 1.11
C PHE A 6 -25.49 1.79 1.43
N TYR A 7 -25.46 1.13 2.59
CA TYR A 7 -24.34 0.26 2.97
C TYR A 7 -24.10 -0.86 1.96
N ILE A 8 -25.15 -1.54 1.49
CA ILE A 8 -25.01 -2.63 0.52
C ILE A 8 -24.46 -2.12 -0.82
N ALA A 9 -24.90 -0.95 -1.30
CA ALA A 9 -24.43 -0.39 -2.56
C ALA A 9 -22.96 0.07 -2.53
N PHE A 10 -22.46 0.50 -1.36
CA PHE A 10 -21.11 1.03 -1.19
C PHE A 10 -20.19 0.13 -0.38
N HIS A 11 -20.62 -1.09 -0.05
CA HIS A 11 -19.88 -2.03 0.80
C HIS A 11 -18.45 -2.24 0.28
N ASP A 12 -18.32 -2.69 -0.96
CA ASP A 12 -17.03 -3.09 -1.52
C ASP A 12 -16.09 -1.90 -1.72
N PRO A 13 -16.51 -0.75 -2.29
CA PRO A 13 -15.67 0.44 -2.38
C PRO A 13 -15.17 0.94 -1.02
N ILE A 14 -16.02 0.89 0.03
CA ILE A 14 -15.64 1.30 1.39
C ILE A 14 -14.54 0.39 1.91
N TRP A 15 -14.71 -0.93 1.80
CA TRP A 15 -13.72 -1.89 2.29
C TRP A 15 -12.41 -1.84 1.51
N ILE A 16 -12.45 -1.61 0.19
CA ILE A 16 -11.24 -1.41 -0.61
C ILE A 16 -10.44 -0.21 -0.08
N LEU A 17 -11.10 0.90 0.23
CA LEU A 17 -10.46 2.12 0.72
C LEU A 17 -9.89 1.95 2.14
N VAL A 18 -10.67 1.32 3.03
CA VAL A 18 -10.22 0.98 4.40
C VAL A 18 -9.00 0.05 4.36
N LEU A 19 -9.05 -1.00 3.54
CA LEU A 19 -7.98 -1.98 3.45
C LEU A 19 -6.72 -1.39 2.81
N THR A 20 -6.88 -0.57 1.76
CA THR A 20 -5.78 0.13 1.11
C THR A 20 -5.06 1.05 2.09
N THR A 21 -5.80 1.84 2.86
CA THR A 21 -5.22 2.77 3.84
C THR A 21 -4.52 2.03 4.98
N ALA A 22 -5.10 0.95 5.48
CA ALA A 22 -4.50 0.11 6.52
C ALA A 22 -3.19 -0.56 6.05
N LEU A 23 -3.16 -1.08 4.83
CA LEU A 23 -1.98 -1.78 4.27
C LEU A 23 -0.89 -0.85 3.78
N PHE A 24 -1.24 0.35 3.33
CA PHE A 24 -0.30 1.27 2.71
C PHE A 24 0.89 1.60 3.61
N PHE A 25 0.65 1.85 4.90
CA PHE A 25 1.71 2.19 5.83
C PHE A 25 2.75 1.07 6.02
N PRO A 26 2.38 -0.16 6.44
CA PRO A 26 3.34 -1.23 6.64
C PRO A 26 4.01 -1.67 5.32
N VAL A 27 3.27 -1.75 4.22
CA VAL A 27 3.83 -2.17 2.92
C VAL A 27 4.86 -1.16 2.41
N ARG A 28 4.57 0.15 2.51
CA ARG A 28 5.52 1.21 2.16
C ARG A 28 6.81 1.10 2.97
N GLN A 29 6.70 0.85 4.27
CA GLN A 29 7.85 0.71 5.16
C GLN A 29 8.69 -0.53 4.80
N MET A 30 8.04 -1.68 4.53
CA MET A 30 8.73 -2.89 4.09
C MET A 30 9.49 -2.67 2.78
N ILE A 31 8.83 -2.14 1.75
CA ILE A 31 9.46 -1.88 0.44
C ILE A 31 10.65 -0.91 0.58
N TRP A 32 10.49 0.16 1.37
CA TRP A 32 11.56 1.12 1.60
C TRP A 32 12.78 0.49 2.27
N VAL A 33 12.58 -0.31 3.33
CA VAL A 33 13.68 -1.00 4.02
C VAL A 33 14.39 -1.97 3.08
N LEU A 34 13.65 -2.71 2.24
CA LEU A 34 14.25 -3.60 1.24
C LEU A 34 15.10 -2.83 0.22
N TYR A 35 14.61 -1.70 -0.26
CA TYR A 35 15.35 -0.84 -1.19
C TYR A 35 16.63 -0.27 -0.59
N VAL A 36 16.58 0.20 0.67
CA VAL A 36 17.76 0.70 1.39
C VAL A 36 18.76 -0.42 1.62
N ARG A 37 18.33 -1.59 2.13
CA ARG A 37 19.22 -2.74 2.37
C ARG A 37 19.86 -3.25 1.08
N LYS A 38 19.11 -3.31 -0.01
CA LYS A 38 19.63 -3.68 -1.34
C LYS A 38 20.75 -2.74 -1.78
N LYS A 39 20.57 -1.44 -1.56
CA LYS A 39 21.58 -0.42 -1.89
C LYS A 39 22.78 -0.47 -0.96
N GLN A 40 22.58 -0.66 0.35
CA GLN A 40 23.65 -0.82 1.34
C GLN A 40 24.58 -2.01 1.03
N LYS A 41 24.02 -3.09 0.46
CA LYS A 41 24.82 -4.24 0.01
C LYS A 41 25.77 -3.90 -1.16
N SER A 42 25.39 -2.96 -2.02
CA SER A 42 26.18 -2.53 -3.17
C SER A 42 27.09 -1.33 -2.87
N GLN A 43 26.65 -0.42 -1.99
CA GLN A 43 27.33 0.80 -1.61
C GLN A 43 27.28 0.89 -0.08
N LYS A 44 28.44 0.81 0.60
CA LYS A 44 28.52 0.78 2.07
C LYS A 44 27.88 2.00 2.75
N ILE A 45 27.83 3.13 2.05
CA ILE A 45 27.23 4.39 2.53
C ILE A 45 26.13 4.78 1.55
N VAL A 46 24.90 4.92 2.06
CA VAL A 46 23.74 5.42 1.30
C VAL A 46 23.42 6.79 1.85
N SER A 47 23.47 7.82 1.01
CA SER A 47 23.20 9.20 1.42
C SER A 47 21.74 9.41 1.79
N ASP A 48 21.43 10.45 2.55
CA ASP A 48 20.05 10.74 2.95
C ASP A 48 19.17 11.17 1.77
N ASP A 49 19.77 11.81 0.75
CA ASP A 49 19.08 12.14 -0.51
C ASP A 49 18.67 10.87 -1.27
N GLU A 50 19.55 9.86 -1.32
CA GLU A 50 19.23 8.58 -1.92
C GLU A 50 18.12 7.87 -1.14
N LYS A 51 18.17 7.86 0.20
CA LYS A 51 17.10 7.28 1.03
C LYS A 51 15.75 7.96 0.77
N LYS A 52 15.73 9.29 0.58
CA LYS A 52 14.53 10.06 0.26
C LYS A 52 13.96 9.66 -1.11
N ASN A 53 14.81 9.49 -2.12
CA ASN A 53 14.40 9.03 -3.44
C ASN A 53 13.87 7.58 -3.42
N LEU A 54 14.54 6.68 -2.68
CA LEU A 54 14.05 5.31 -2.49
C LEU A 54 12.71 5.29 -1.76
N LYS A 55 12.49 6.18 -0.79
CA LYS A 55 11.21 6.32 -0.08
C LYS A 55 10.10 6.77 -1.03
N LYS A 56 10.35 7.74 -1.91
CA LYS A 56 9.38 8.16 -2.95
C LYS A 56 8.98 7.00 -3.87
N ARG A 57 9.97 6.21 -4.33
CA ARG A 57 9.73 5.03 -5.16
C ARG A 57 8.92 3.97 -4.41
N ALA A 58 9.29 3.69 -3.15
CA ALA A 58 8.54 2.76 -2.30
C ALA A 58 7.09 3.20 -2.09
N THR A 59 6.84 4.49 -1.89
CA THR A 59 5.48 5.06 -1.81
C THR A 59 4.68 4.75 -3.07
N PHE A 60 5.22 5.01 -4.26
CA PHE A 60 4.52 4.76 -5.52
C PHE A 60 4.20 3.27 -5.71
N THR A 61 5.19 2.39 -5.51
CA THR A 61 4.99 0.94 -5.64
C THR A 61 4.00 0.40 -4.60
N SER A 62 4.12 0.83 -3.34
CA SER A 62 3.21 0.39 -2.27
C SER A 62 1.77 0.83 -2.52
N PHE A 63 1.55 2.03 -3.05
CA PHE A 63 0.21 2.52 -3.35
C PHE A 63 -0.48 1.65 -4.39
N LEU A 64 0.20 1.37 -5.51
CA LEU A 64 -0.31 0.51 -6.57
C LEU A 64 -0.59 -0.90 -6.04
N LEU A 65 0.38 -1.48 -5.31
CA LEU A 65 0.24 -2.81 -4.73
C LEU A 65 -0.96 -2.91 -3.77
N CYS A 66 -1.13 -1.93 -2.89
CA CYS A 66 -2.20 -1.94 -1.89
C CYS A 66 -3.58 -1.81 -2.53
N ILE A 67 -3.74 -0.98 -3.56
CA ILE A 67 -5.02 -0.84 -4.27
C ILE A 67 -5.38 -2.14 -4.98
N VAL A 68 -4.45 -2.69 -5.77
CA VAL A 68 -4.69 -3.93 -6.53
C VAL A 68 -4.97 -5.09 -5.58
N PHE A 69 -4.18 -5.23 -4.51
CA PHE A 69 -4.42 -6.24 -3.49
C PHE A 69 -5.78 -6.08 -2.82
N SER A 70 -6.15 -4.86 -2.44
CA SER A 70 -7.42 -4.61 -1.75
C SER A 70 -8.62 -4.91 -2.64
N PHE A 71 -8.54 -4.55 -3.92
CA PHE A 71 -9.55 -4.88 -4.91
C PHE A 71 -9.76 -6.40 -5.04
N LEU A 72 -8.66 -7.15 -5.21
CA LEU A 72 -8.72 -8.61 -5.32
C LEU A 72 -9.21 -9.28 -4.04
N TYR A 73 -8.72 -8.82 -2.88
CA TYR A 73 -9.07 -9.40 -1.59
C TYR A 73 -10.55 -9.19 -1.26
N VAL A 74 -11.06 -7.98 -1.45
CA VAL A 74 -12.49 -7.68 -1.21
C VAL A 74 -13.36 -8.52 -2.14
N GLY A 75 -13.01 -8.61 -3.42
CA GLY A 75 -13.72 -9.44 -4.39
C GLY A 75 -13.58 -10.96 -4.18
N GLN A 76 -12.65 -11.44 -3.35
CA GLN A 76 -12.52 -12.86 -3.00
C GLN A 76 -13.21 -13.19 -1.67
N VAL A 77 -13.16 -12.28 -0.70
CA VAL A 77 -13.63 -12.52 0.67
C VAL A 77 -15.10 -12.16 0.85
N PHE A 78 -15.59 -11.17 0.11
CA PHE A 78 -16.97 -10.68 0.24
C PHE A 78 -17.89 -11.10 -0.91
N ASN A 79 -17.36 -11.78 -1.94
CA ASN A 79 -18.12 -12.38 -3.04
C ASN A 79 -18.11 -13.91 -2.92
#